data_AF-A0A3D5UJ71-F1
#
_entry.id   AF-A0A3D5UJ71-F1
#
_cell.length_a   1.000
_cell.length_b   1.000
_cell.length_c   1.000
_cell.angle_alpha   90.00
_cell.angle_beta   90.00
_cell.angle_gamma   90.00
#
_symmetry.space_group_name_H-M   'P 1'
#
loop_
_entity.id
_entity.type
_entity.pdbx_description
1 polymer ?
#
loop_
_entity_poly.entity_id
_entity_poly.type
_entity_poly.pdbx_seq_one_letter_code
_entity_poly.pdbx_strand_id
1 'polypeptide(L)'
;MFKHIFIYRLKVLLRSKSMIFWTLFFPIALSILFYFAFSGLRTTDSFHSIPVAYVEETENPVFSSLLEVLSQENELFDLTVMDESTAKDALESNEITGYFQSKETVTLKVASNGMDQSILKSFLDRYEQTSATIERIALTSDLSALDWDALYEDTPVSINQTPISNSELDLILSFFYALIAMTCFYGGYFGLEEIIHIQGDLSKLGARLNISPVHKLKTLLYSLSASAFIVILEMSVFLLFLSTVLKV
;
A
#
# COMPACT_ATOMS: atom_id res chain seq x y z
N MET A 1 -43.35 22.92 -12.03
CA MET A 1 -42.04 23.58 -12.26
C MET A 1 -40.87 22.73 -11.74
N PHE A 2 -40.83 22.37 -10.44
CA PHE A 2 -39.79 21.49 -9.87
C PHE A 2 -39.55 20.20 -10.65
N LYS A 3 -40.57 19.34 -10.74
CA LYS A 3 -40.49 18.03 -11.40
C LYS A 3 -39.96 18.11 -12.84
N HIS A 4 -40.39 19.13 -13.59
CA HIS A 4 -39.92 19.31 -14.97
C HIS A 4 -38.44 19.66 -15.01
N ILE A 5 -38.02 20.70 -14.28
CA ILE A 5 -36.61 21.13 -14.27
C ILE A 5 -35.73 19.98 -13.77
N PHE A 6 -36.11 19.34 -12.67
CA PHE A 6 -35.38 18.21 -12.10
C PHE A 6 -35.22 17.05 -13.10
N ILE A 7 -36.31 16.54 -13.68
CA ILE A 7 -36.25 15.38 -14.60
C ILE A 7 -35.49 15.71 -15.88
N TYR A 8 -35.68 16.90 -16.44
CA TYR A 8 -34.95 17.29 -17.65
C TYR A 8 -33.45 17.45 -17.38
N ARG A 9 -33.09 18.05 -16.26
CA ARG A 9 -31.68 18.17 -15.85
C ARG A 9 -31.05 16.81 -15.59
N LEU A 10 -31.74 15.92 -14.88
CA LEU A 10 -31.30 14.55 -14.67
C LEU A 10 -31.02 13.85 -16.01
N LYS A 11 -31.90 13.98 -17.00
CA LYS A 11 -31.70 13.40 -18.34
C LYS A 11 -30.52 14.02 -19.10
N VAL A 12 -30.26 15.32 -18.93
CA VAL A 12 -29.14 16.01 -19.58
C VAL A 12 -27.82 15.52 -18.99
N LEU A 13 -27.70 15.53 -17.67
CA LEU A 13 -26.51 15.10 -16.96
C LEU A 13 -26.21 13.61 -17.22
N LEU A 14 -27.23 12.73 -17.15
CA LEU A 14 -27.08 11.30 -17.49
C LEU A 14 -26.78 11.01 -18.97
N ARG A 15 -26.94 12.00 -19.86
CA ARG A 15 -26.55 11.88 -21.27
C ARG A 15 -25.14 12.41 -21.54
N SER A 16 -24.53 13.10 -20.57
CA SER A 16 -23.15 13.56 -20.65
C SER A 16 -22.21 12.37 -20.45
N LYS A 17 -22.00 11.58 -21.52
CA LYS A 17 -21.18 10.36 -21.47
C LYS A 17 -19.76 10.63 -20.97
N SER A 18 -19.18 11.76 -21.39
CA SER A 18 -17.85 12.16 -20.95
C SER A 18 -17.82 12.40 -19.45
N MET A 19 -18.83 13.08 -18.91
CA MET A 19 -18.88 13.39 -17.48
C MET A 19 -19.02 12.12 -16.65
N ILE A 20 -20.00 11.27 -16.98
CA ILE A 20 -20.22 9.99 -16.28
C ILE A 20 -18.99 9.08 -16.37
N PHE A 21 -18.28 9.11 -17.51
CA PHE A 21 -17.03 8.38 -17.64
C PHE A 21 -16.02 8.81 -16.60
N TRP A 22 -15.77 10.12 -16.46
CA TRP A 22 -14.79 10.65 -15.52
C TRP A 22 -15.23 10.57 -14.06
N THR A 23 -16.51 10.74 -13.76
CA THR A 23 -17.01 10.80 -12.38
C THR A 23 -17.33 9.43 -11.79
N LEU A 24 -17.62 8.42 -12.62
CA LEU A 24 -17.97 7.07 -12.15
C LEU A 24 -17.05 5.97 -12.69
N PHE A 25 -16.91 5.85 -14.01
CA PHE A 25 -16.18 4.71 -14.60
C PHE A 25 -14.68 4.79 -14.34
N PHE A 26 -14.10 5.98 -14.39
CA PHE A 26 -12.67 6.18 -14.16
C PHE A 26 -12.25 5.79 -12.73
N PRO A 27 -12.90 6.26 -11.65
CA PRO A 27 -12.60 5.80 -10.30
C PRO A 27 -12.74 4.29 -10.11
N ILE A 28 -13.75 3.65 -10.72
CA ILE A 28 -13.92 2.19 -10.69
C ILE A 28 -12.76 1.48 -11.39
N ALA A 29 -12.37 1.93 -12.59
CA ALA A 29 -11.25 1.34 -13.31
C ALA A 29 -9.93 1.51 -12.55
N LEU A 30 -9.73 2.69 -11.94
CA LEU A 30 -8.54 2.99 -11.16
C LEU A 30 -8.47 2.19 -9.85
N SER A 31 -9.61 1.96 -9.18
CA SER A 31 -9.65 1.10 -7.98
C SER A 31 -9.31 -0.35 -8.29
N ILE A 32 -9.76 -0.87 -9.44
CA ILE A 32 -9.37 -2.19 -9.93
C ILE A 32 -7.86 -2.24 -10.17
N LEU A 33 -7.29 -1.22 -10.80
CA LEU A 33 -5.85 -1.14 -11.05
C LEU A 33 -5.07 -1.13 -9.73
N PHE A 34 -5.48 -0.32 -8.76
CA PHE A 34 -4.88 -0.30 -7.42
C PHE A 34 -4.95 -1.67 -6.75
N TYR A 35 -6.11 -2.32 -6.81
CA TYR A 35 -6.29 -3.65 -6.24
C TYR A 35 -5.29 -4.65 -6.81
N PHE A 36 -5.12 -4.70 -8.14
CA PHE A 36 -4.16 -5.61 -8.76
C PHE A 36 -2.71 -5.18 -8.52
N ALA A 37 -2.39 -3.89 -8.68
CA ALA A 37 -1.04 -3.37 -8.50
C ALA A 37 -0.52 -3.57 -7.07
N PHE A 38 -1.39 -3.47 -6.07
CA PHE A 38 -1.04 -3.61 -4.66
C PHE A 38 -1.32 -5.00 -4.08
N SER A 39 -1.93 -5.91 -4.85
CA SER A 39 -2.22 -7.28 -4.39
C SER A 39 -0.97 -8.03 -3.89
N GLY A 40 0.19 -7.80 -4.52
CA GLY A 40 1.47 -8.36 -4.08
C GLY A 40 2.15 -7.62 -2.93
N LEU A 41 1.67 -6.44 -2.55
CA LEU A 41 2.18 -5.64 -1.43
C LEU A 41 1.38 -5.87 -0.15
N ARG A 42 0.11 -6.28 -0.25
CA ARG A 42 -0.78 -6.55 0.90
C ARG A 42 -0.27 -7.63 1.86
N THR A 43 0.65 -8.49 1.42
CA THR A 43 1.27 -9.54 2.25
C THR A 43 2.43 -9.03 3.11
N THR A 44 2.82 -7.75 2.96
CA THR A 44 4.12 -7.24 3.43
C THR A 44 3.99 -6.12 4.48
N ASP A 45 2.78 -5.60 4.70
CA ASP A 45 2.57 -4.39 5.51
C ASP A 45 2.47 -4.64 7.03
N SER A 46 2.27 -5.89 7.48
CA SER A 46 2.45 -6.23 8.90
C SER A 46 3.90 -6.64 9.12
N PHE A 47 4.70 -5.79 9.76
CA PHE A 47 6.02 -6.18 10.27
C PHE A 47 5.80 -7.34 11.24
N HIS A 48 6.14 -8.54 10.80
CA HIS A 48 6.02 -9.76 11.58
C HIS A 48 7.41 -10.36 11.70
N SER A 49 7.70 -10.95 12.87
CA SER A 49 8.95 -11.67 13.05
C SER A 49 9.02 -12.78 12.00
N ILE A 50 10.09 -12.79 11.20
CA ILE A 50 10.22 -13.74 10.10
C ILE A 50 10.62 -15.09 10.73
N PRO A 51 9.80 -16.16 10.60
CA PRO A 51 10.14 -17.47 11.13
C PRO A 51 11.31 -18.07 10.35
N VAL A 52 12.42 -18.28 11.04
CA VAL A 52 13.69 -18.74 10.44
C VAL A 52 14.22 -19.90 11.24
N ALA A 53 14.61 -20.96 10.54
CA ALA A 53 15.34 -22.05 11.16
C ALA A 53 16.85 -21.89 11.02
N TYR A 54 17.58 -22.33 12.04
CA TYR A 54 19.04 -22.47 11.98
C TYR A 54 19.45 -23.93 12.14
N VAL A 55 20.20 -24.42 11.15
CA VAL A 55 20.69 -25.80 11.08
C VAL A 55 22.20 -25.77 11.32
N GLU A 56 22.62 -26.26 12.48
CA GLU A 56 24.02 -26.41 12.86
C GLU A 56 24.58 -27.76 12.37
N GLU A 57 25.39 -27.74 11.31
CA GLU A 57 26.25 -28.88 10.94
C GLU A 57 27.71 -28.66 11.36
N THR A 58 28.13 -27.40 11.44
CA THR A 58 29.47 -26.96 11.86
C THR A 58 29.33 -25.78 12.80
N GLU A 59 29.94 -25.84 13.98
CA GLU A 59 29.85 -24.79 15.00
C GLU A 59 30.41 -23.46 14.47
N ASN A 60 29.52 -22.48 14.26
CA ASN A 60 29.89 -21.10 14.01
C ASN A 60 29.33 -20.20 15.12
N PRO A 61 30.07 -20.02 16.23
CA PRO A 61 29.59 -19.29 17.41
C PRO A 61 29.33 -17.81 17.15
N VAL A 62 29.95 -17.24 16.10
CA VAL A 62 29.76 -15.83 15.73
C VAL A 62 28.42 -15.63 15.03
N PHE A 63 28.01 -16.56 14.18
CA PHE A 63 26.74 -16.47 13.47
C PHE A 63 25.54 -16.81 14.38
N SER A 64 25.67 -17.82 15.25
CA SER A 64 24.61 -18.18 16.21
C SER A 64 24.34 -17.06 17.22
N SER A 65 25.39 -16.45 17.79
CA SER A 65 25.24 -15.31 18.70
C SER A 65 24.61 -14.08 18.03
N LEU A 66 24.94 -13.81 16.76
CA LEU A 66 24.32 -12.73 16.00
C LEU A 66 22.82 -12.98 15.76
N LEU A 67 22.43 -14.22 15.43
CA LEU A 67 21.03 -14.60 15.27
C LEU A 67 20.25 -14.50 16.58
N GLU A 68 20.84 -14.89 17.71
CA GLU A 68 20.22 -14.74 19.04
C GLU A 68 19.97 -13.28 19.40
N VAL A 69 20.94 -12.39 19.15
CA VAL A 69 20.78 -10.94 19.40
C VAL A 69 19.65 -10.36 18.53
N LEU A 70 19.57 -10.75 17.26
CA LEU A 70 18.53 -10.26 16.35
C LEU A 70 17.14 -10.81 16.65
N SER A 71 17.07 -11.99 17.28
CA SER A 71 15.82 -12.56 17.77
C SER A 71 15.36 -11.92 19.09
N GLN A 72 16.28 -11.63 20.01
CA GLN A 72 15.94 -11.08 21.34
C GLN A 72 15.73 -9.56 21.36
N GLU A 73 16.55 -8.78 20.65
CA GLU A 73 16.52 -7.32 20.79
C GLU A 73 15.63 -6.62 19.76
N ASN A 74 15.49 -7.18 18.56
CA ASN A 74 14.85 -6.50 17.43
C ASN A 74 13.61 -7.24 16.90
N GLU A 75 13.23 -8.38 17.49
CA GLU A 75 12.10 -9.25 17.08
C GLU A 75 12.01 -9.46 15.55
N LEU A 76 13.17 -9.41 14.86
CA LEU A 76 13.21 -9.43 13.40
C LEU A 76 13.08 -10.86 12.87
N PHE A 77 13.61 -11.82 13.64
CA PHE A 77 13.60 -13.24 13.33
C PHE A 77 13.06 -14.06 14.52
N ASP A 78 12.13 -14.98 14.23
CA ASP A 78 11.69 -16.01 15.17
C ASP A 78 12.55 -17.24 14.92
N LEU A 79 13.62 -17.36 15.72
CA LEU A 79 14.69 -18.33 15.50
C LEU A 79 14.32 -19.67 16.12
N THR A 80 14.26 -20.72 15.28
CA THR A 80 14.12 -22.09 15.76
C THR A 80 15.34 -22.93 15.35
N VAL A 81 16.06 -23.49 16.32
CA VAL A 81 17.16 -24.42 16.03
C VAL A 81 16.57 -25.80 15.75
N MET A 82 16.87 -26.37 14.59
CA MET A 82 16.33 -27.67 14.17
C MET A 82 17.25 -28.40 13.19
N ASP A 83 17.06 -29.71 13.05
CA ASP A 83 17.86 -30.56 12.17
C ASP A 83 17.52 -30.32 10.69
N GLU A 84 18.45 -30.64 9.77
CA GLU A 84 18.27 -30.40 8.32
C GLU A 84 17.00 -31.07 7.77
N SER A 85 16.69 -32.28 8.24
CA SER A 85 15.49 -33.02 7.85
C SER A 85 14.22 -32.28 8.23
N THR A 86 14.15 -31.78 9.47
CA THR A 86 12.96 -31.12 10.02
C THR A 86 12.81 -29.70 9.47
N ALA A 87 13.92 -29.00 9.21
CA ALA A 87 13.91 -27.69 8.59
C ALA A 87 13.38 -27.75 7.14
N LYS A 88 13.71 -28.82 6.41
CA LYS A 88 13.19 -29.01 5.05
C LYS A 88 11.69 -29.28 5.04
N ASP A 89 11.21 -30.13 5.95
CA ASP A 89 9.77 -30.43 6.07
C ASP A 89 8.99 -29.18 6.52
N ALA A 90 9.53 -28.39 7.44
CA ALA A 90 8.95 -27.12 7.90
C ALA A 90 8.92 -26.04 6.80
N LEU A 91 9.91 -26.04 5.90
CA LEU A 91 9.96 -25.16 4.74
C LEU A 91 8.91 -25.55 3.69
N GLU A 92 8.66 -26.85 3.50
CA GLU A 92 7.65 -27.37 2.58
C GLU A 92 6.22 -27.21 3.14
N SER A 93 6.04 -27.27 4.46
CA SER A 93 4.76 -27.01 5.14
C SER A 93 4.42 -25.52 5.27
N ASN A 94 5.34 -24.63 4.85
CA ASN A 94 5.19 -23.17 4.92
C ASN A 94 5.13 -22.63 6.37
N GLU A 95 5.71 -23.38 7.32
CA GLU A 95 5.85 -22.99 8.74
C GLU A 95 7.04 -22.05 8.96
N ILE A 96 8.08 -22.17 8.13
CA ILE A 96 9.24 -21.26 8.12
C ILE A 96 9.44 -20.62 6.74
N THR A 97 9.95 -19.40 6.72
CA THR A 97 10.19 -18.63 5.49
C THR A 97 11.49 -19.05 4.80
N GLY A 98 12.47 -19.48 5.59
CA GLY A 98 13.77 -19.95 5.13
C GLY A 98 14.59 -20.52 6.27
N TYR A 99 15.69 -21.20 5.93
CA TYR A 99 16.63 -21.69 6.92
C TYR A 99 18.08 -21.42 6.54
N PHE A 100 18.90 -21.10 7.55
CA PHE A 100 20.34 -20.94 7.43
C PHE A 100 21.03 -22.25 7.76
N GLN A 101 21.95 -22.69 6.90
CA GLN A 101 22.72 -23.92 7.06
C GLN A 101 24.20 -23.56 7.20
N SER A 102 24.78 -23.85 8.36
CA SER A 102 26.20 -23.59 8.67
C SER A 102 27.07 -24.81 8.28
N LYS A 103 27.62 -24.78 7.06
CA LYS A 103 28.65 -25.72 6.56
C LYS A 103 30.03 -25.05 6.62
N GLU A 104 30.80 -25.04 5.52
CA GLU A 104 32.03 -24.23 5.39
C GLU A 104 31.72 -22.73 5.20
N THR A 105 30.57 -22.43 4.59
CA THR A 105 29.98 -21.10 4.48
C THR A 105 28.52 -21.17 4.90
N VAL A 106 27.98 -20.07 5.41
CA VAL A 106 26.56 -19.98 5.77
C VAL A 106 25.75 -19.90 4.49
N THR A 107 24.80 -20.80 4.29
CA THR A 107 23.93 -20.79 3.10
C THR A 107 22.47 -20.62 3.49
N LEU A 108 21.72 -19.87 2.68
CA LEU A 108 20.29 -19.64 2.88
C LEU A 108 19.49 -20.46 1.85
N LYS A 109 18.49 -21.21 2.33
CA LYS A 109 17.48 -21.87 1.49
C LYS A 109 16.11 -21.27 1.77
N VAL A 110 15.40 -20.93 0.70
CA VAL A 110 14.07 -20.29 0.73
C VAL A 110 13.09 -21.04 -0.17
N ALA A 111 11.82 -21.11 0.25
CA ALA A 111 10.77 -21.82 -0.49
C ALA A 111 10.21 -21.02 -1.68
N SER A 112 10.22 -19.68 -1.58
CA SER A 112 9.59 -18.78 -2.54
C SER A 112 10.36 -17.47 -2.70
N ASN A 113 9.94 -16.63 -3.65
CA ASN A 113 10.49 -15.29 -3.84
C ASN A 113 9.49 -14.27 -3.26
N GLY A 114 9.92 -13.52 -2.25
CA GLY A 114 9.12 -12.50 -1.57
C GLY A 114 10.00 -11.53 -0.78
N MET A 115 9.37 -10.61 -0.06
CA MET A 115 10.07 -9.58 0.71
C MET A 115 10.89 -10.21 1.84
N ASP A 116 10.29 -11.10 2.62
CA ASP A 116 10.95 -11.75 3.76
C ASP A 116 12.18 -12.54 3.30
N GLN A 117 12.09 -13.24 2.17
CA GLN A 117 13.23 -13.95 1.57
C GLN A 117 14.31 -13.00 1.09
N SER A 118 13.92 -11.81 0.58
CA SER A 118 14.87 -10.76 0.20
C SER A 118 15.57 -10.15 1.42
N ILE A 119 14.84 -9.99 2.54
CA ILE A 119 15.39 -9.55 3.83
C ILE A 119 16.40 -10.59 4.34
N LEU A 120 16.05 -11.88 4.35
CA LEU A 120 16.95 -12.97 4.77
C LEU A 120 18.20 -13.04 3.90
N LYS A 121 18.04 -12.88 2.58
CA LYS A 121 19.18 -12.87 1.66
C LYS A 121 20.07 -11.66 1.88
N SER A 122 19.50 -10.46 1.99
CA SER A 122 20.26 -9.24 2.24
C SER A 122 21.01 -9.30 3.57
N PHE A 123 20.44 -9.97 4.58
CA PHE A 123 21.10 -10.23 5.84
C PHE A 123 22.31 -11.16 5.68
N LEU A 124 22.15 -12.27 4.96
CA LEU A 124 23.24 -13.21 4.69
C LEU A 124 24.37 -12.56 3.88
N ASP A 125 24.03 -11.89 2.78
CA ASP A 125 24.99 -11.21 1.90
C ASP A 125 25.82 -10.19 2.71
N ARG A 126 25.18 -9.49 3.66
CA ARG A 126 25.85 -8.54 4.55
C ARG A 126 26.76 -9.24 5.57
N TYR A 127 26.33 -10.35 6.15
CA TYR A 127 27.17 -11.14 7.06
C TYR A 127 28.44 -11.64 6.35
N GLU A 128 28.30 -12.19 5.14
CA GLU A 128 29.44 -12.63 4.33
C GLU A 128 30.36 -11.46 3.96
N GLN A 129 29.80 -10.32 3.55
CA GLN A 129 30.59 -9.14 3.22
C GLN A 129 31.38 -8.60 4.41
N THR A 130 30.74 -8.52 5.59
CA THR A 130 31.39 -8.01 6.81
C THR A 130 32.44 -8.99 7.32
N SER A 131 32.15 -10.28 7.38
CA SER A 131 33.11 -11.32 7.80
C SER A 131 34.34 -11.35 6.90
N ALA A 132 34.17 -11.34 5.57
CA ALA A 132 35.28 -11.29 4.62
C ALA A 132 36.10 -9.99 4.72
N THR A 133 35.46 -8.87 5.10
CA THR A 133 36.15 -7.60 5.31
C THR A 133 36.98 -7.63 6.59
N ILE A 134 36.44 -8.16 7.69
CA ILE A 134 37.16 -8.35 8.96
C ILE A 134 38.34 -9.31 8.76
N GLU A 135 38.14 -10.44 8.07
CA GLU A 135 39.21 -11.40 7.78
C GLU A 135 40.34 -10.75 6.97
N ARG A 136 39.99 -9.99 5.92
CA ARG A 136 40.97 -9.27 5.10
C ARG A 136 41.74 -8.23 5.91
N ILE A 137 41.06 -7.50 6.79
CA ILE A 137 41.69 -6.53 7.68
C ILE A 137 42.63 -7.23 8.66
N ALA A 138 42.21 -8.34 9.25
CA ALA A 138 43.02 -9.12 10.19
C ALA A 138 44.30 -9.67 9.54
N LEU A 139 44.27 -9.95 8.23
CA LEU A 139 45.44 -10.39 7.46
C LEU A 139 46.37 -9.25 7.00
N THR A 140 45.87 -8.01 6.94
CA THR A 140 46.59 -6.89 6.30
C THR A 140 47.03 -5.79 7.28
N SER A 141 46.38 -5.68 8.44
CA SER A 141 46.51 -4.53 9.36
C SER A 141 46.58 -4.98 10.83
N ASP A 142 47.16 -4.16 11.69
CA ASP A 142 47.09 -4.32 13.15
C ASP A 142 45.65 -4.03 13.62
N LEU A 143 44.95 -5.05 14.16
CA LEU A 143 43.54 -4.95 14.59
C LEU A 143 43.28 -3.84 15.61
N SER A 144 44.32 -3.36 16.30
CA SER A 144 44.22 -2.34 17.34
C SER A 144 43.93 -0.92 16.82
N ALA A 145 44.11 -0.66 15.52
CA ALA A 145 43.84 0.64 14.90
C ALA A 145 42.48 0.72 14.21
N LEU A 146 41.66 -0.34 14.29
CA LEU A 146 40.35 -0.39 13.66
C LEU A 146 39.32 0.32 14.55
N ASP A 147 38.65 1.32 13.98
CA ASP A 147 37.51 1.98 14.61
C ASP A 147 36.30 1.05 14.50
N TRP A 148 36.07 0.26 15.56
CA TRP A 148 34.95 -0.67 15.64
C TRP A 148 33.61 0.08 15.62
N ASP A 149 33.55 1.29 16.16
CA ASP A 149 32.32 2.09 16.19
C ASP A 149 31.92 2.53 14.77
N ALA A 150 32.89 2.91 13.93
CA ALA A 150 32.63 3.26 12.53
C ALA A 150 32.13 2.07 11.67
N LEU A 151 32.43 0.82 12.06
CA LEU A 151 31.90 -0.38 11.41
C LEU A 151 30.47 -0.72 11.87
N TYR A 152 30.08 -0.31 13.08
CA TYR A 152 28.74 -0.52 13.65
C TYR A 152 27.79 0.68 13.44
N GLU A 153 28.27 1.90 13.17
CA GLU A 153 27.38 3.05 12.91
C GLU A 153 26.57 2.92 11.62
N ASP A 154 27.05 2.13 10.65
CA ASP A 154 26.33 1.84 9.39
C ASP A 154 25.44 0.58 9.49
N THR A 155 25.25 0.04 10.71
CA THR A 155 24.13 -0.87 11.00
C THR A 155 22.91 -0.03 11.38
N PRO A 156 21.76 -0.14 10.68
CA PRO A 156 20.51 0.43 11.17
C PRO A 156 20.12 -0.33 12.45
N VAL A 157 20.61 0.16 13.58
CA VAL A 157 20.28 -0.29 14.91
C VAL A 157 18.81 0.03 15.16
N SER A 158 18.07 -1.03 15.49
CA SER A 158 16.77 -1.01 16.14
C SER A 158 15.64 -0.33 15.37
N ILE A 159 14.92 -1.15 14.60
CA ILE A 159 13.64 -0.79 13.99
C ILE A 159 12.56 -0.86 15.08
N ASN A 160 12.67 -0.02 16.12
CA ASN A 160 11.61 0.14 17.11
C ASN A 160 10.48 0.97 16.49
N GLN A 161 9.58 0.32 15.75
CA GLN A 161 8.32 0.94 15.37
C GLN A 161 7.43 1.02 16.61
N THR A 162 7.38 2.20 17.22
CA THR A 162 6.34 2.49 18.21
C THR A 162 5.02 2.66 17.45
N PRO A 163 4.02 1.79 17.63
CA PRO A 163 2.74 1.96 16.96
C PRO A 163 2.07 3.21 17.53
N ILE A 164 1.98 4.28 16.73
CA ILE A 164 1.31 5.53 17.12
C ILE A 164 -0.21 5.32 17.21
N SER A 165 -0.74 4.21 16.66
CA SER A 165 -2.15 3.83 16.71
C SER A 165 -2.29 2.30 16.69
N ASN A 166 -3.33 1.77 17.36
CA ASN A 166 -3.73 0.35 17.33
C ASN A 166 -4.25 -0.13 15.96
N SER A 167 -4.21 0.74 14.95
CA SER A 167 -4.49 0.42 13.56
C SER A 167 -3.16 0.44 12.81
N GLU A 168 -2.72 -0.73 12.34
CA GLU A 168 -1.68 -0.81 11.30
C GLU A 168 -2.08 0.17 10.19
N LEU A 169 -1.24 1.17 9.93
CA LEU A 169 -1.45 2.10 8.81
C LEU A 169 -1.22 1.31 7.53
N ASP A 170 -2.26 0.65 7.05
CA ASP A 170 -2.27 0.01 5.76
C ASP A 170 -2.14 1.11 4.70
N LEU A 171 -0.93 1.23 4.16
CA LEU A 171 -0.55 2.24 3.18
C LEU A 171 -1.35 2.04 1.88
N ILE A 172 -1.81 0.82 1.62
CA ILE A 172 -2.67 0.45 0.50
C ILE A 172 -4.07 1.00 0.72
N LEU A 173 -4.65 0.84 1.92
CA LEU A 173 -5.94 1.46 2.30
C LEU A 173 -5.92 2.98 2.16
N SER A 174 -4.79 3.63 2.46
CA SER A 174 -4.63 5.08 2.28
C SER A 174 -4.81 5.53 0.82
N PHE A 175 -4.35 4.74 -0.16
CA PHE A 175 -4.59 5.03 -1.57
C PHE A 175 -6.07 4.93 -1.96
N PHE A 176 -6.81 3.97 -1.39
CA PHE A 176 -8.26 3.85 -1.61
C PHE A 176 -9.03 5.03 -1.00
N TYR A 177 -8.64 5.50 0.19
CA TYR A 177 -9.23 6.71 0.77
C TYR A 177 -8.96 7.98 -0.07
N ALA A 178 -7.73 8.11 -0.60
CA ALA A 178 -7.42 9.20 -1.52
C ALA A 178 -8.27 9.15 -2.80
N LEU A 179 -8.54 7.95 -3.32
CA LEU A 179 -9.40 7.76 -4.49
C LEU A 179 -10.87 8.12 -4.20
N ILE A 180 -11.38 7.80 -3.01
CA ILE A 180 -12.71 8.24 -2.56
C ILE A 180 -12.77 9.76 -2.50
N ALA A 181 -11.76 10.41 -1.91
CA ALA A 181 -11.68 11.87 -1.83
C ALA A 181 -11.67 12.53 -3.23
N MET A 182 -10.91 11.96 -4.17
CA MET A 182 -10.89 12.39 -5.58
C MET A 182 -12.26 12.27 -6.24
N THR A 183 -12.96 11.15 -6.01
CA THR A 183 -14.31 10.93 -6.55
C THR A 183 -15.32 11.94 -6.00
N CYS A 184 -15.25 12.24 -4.70
CA CYS A 184 -16.03 13.32 -4.09
C CYS A 184 -15.74 14.68 -4.74
N PHE A 185 -14.46 14.98 -4.98
CA PHE A 185 -14.06 16.23 -5.63
C PHE A 185 -14.61 16.35 -7.06
N TYR A 186 -14.64 15.25 -7.81
CA TYR A 186 -15.22 15.19 -9.15
C TYR A 186 -16.73 15.45 -9.19
N GLY A 187 -17.46 15.18 -8.10
CA GLY A 187 -18.85 15.61 -7.95
C GLY A 187 -19.04 17.13 -8.13
N GLY A 188 -18.01 17.93 -7.85
CA GLY A 188 -17.99 19.37 -8.09
C GLY A 188 -18.18 19.77 -9.54
N TYR A 189 -17.80 18.92 -10.50
CA TYR A 189 -18.01 19.20 -11.94
C TYR A 189 -19.49 19.33 -12.30
N PHE A 190 -20.38 18.57 -11.65
CA PHE A 190 -21.83 18.68 -11.87
C PHE A 190 -22.39 20.02 -11.37
N GLY A 191 -21.80 20.58 -10.31
CA GLY A 191 -22.11 21.93 -9.85
C GLY A 191 -21.63 22.98 -10.86
N LEU A 192 -20.39 22.84 -11.34
CA LEU A 192 -19.81 23.76 -12.32
C LEU A 192 -20.61 23.81 -13.62
N GLU A 193 -20.98 22.65 -14.18
CA GLU A 193 -21.78 22.60 -15.42
C GLU A 193 -23.14 23.28 -15.25
N GLU A 194 -23.79 23.10 -14.10
CA GLU A 194 -25.07 23.77 -13.83
C GLU A 194 -24.94 25.29 -13.73
N ILE A 195 -23.85 25.81 -13.14
CA ILE A 195 -23.60 27.25 -13.10
C ILE A 195 -23.37 27.82 -14.50
N ILE A 196 -22.56 27.16 -15.34
CA ILE A 196 -22.33 27.56 -16.75
C ILE A 196 -23.66 27.59 -17.51
N HIS A 197 -24.55 26.64 -17.23
CA HIS A 197 -25.85 26.53 -17.90
C HIS A 197 -26.92 27.49 -17.36
N ILE A 198 -26.68 28.18 -16.25
CA ILE A 198 -27.60 29.16 -15.65
C ILE A 198 -27.12 30.60 -15.89
N GLN A 199 -25.81 30.84 -15.91
CA GLN A 199 -25.25 32.18 -16.15
C GLN A 199 -25.42 32.60 -17.61
N GLY A 200 -25.87 33.85 -17.81
CA GLY A 200 -26.29 34.36 -19.12
C GLY A 200 -25.15 34.63 -20.10
N ASP A 201 -23.99 34.94 -19.56
CA ASP A 201 -22.74 35.25 -20.25
C ASP A 201 -21.92 34.00 -20.59
N LEU A 202 -22.08 32.91 -19.83
CA LEU A 202 -21.29 31.69 -20.01
C LEU A 202 -21.85 30.71 -21.05
N SER A 203 -23.15 30.75 -21.35
CA SER A 203 -23.73 29.84 -22.35
C SER A 203 -24.98 30.37 -23.04
N LYS A 204 -25.22 29.92 -24.28
CA LYS A 204 -26.47 30.20 -25.02
C LYS A 204 -27.71 29.68 -24.29
N LEU A 205 -27.58 28.59 -23.52
CA LEU A 205 -28.65 28.06 -22.69
C LEU A 205 -28.95 29.00 -21.51
N GLY A 206 -27.92 29.46 -20.81
CA GLY A 206 -28.03 30.42 -19.73
C GLY A 206 -28.60 31.76 -20.19
N ALA A 207 -28.21 32.25 -21.36
CA ALA A 207 -28.79 33.47 -21.95
C ALA A 207 -30.31 33.34 -22.14
N ARG A 208 -30.78 32.22 -22.70
CA ARG A 208 -32.21 31.94 -22.90
C ARG A 208 -32.97 31.76 -21.57
N LEU A 209 -32.34 31.13 -20.58
CA LEU A 209 -32.92 30.98 -19.25
C LEU A 209 -33.07 32.34 -18.54
N ASN A 210 -32.15 33.28 -18.76
CA ASN A 210 -32.17 34.60 -18.12
C ASN A 210 -33.21 35.56 -18.70
N ILE A 211 -33.63 35.39 -19.95
CA ILE A 211 -34.73 36.14 -20.57
C ILE A 211 -36.11 35.48 -20.35
N SER A 212 -36.14 34.27 -19.80
CA SER A 212 -37.39 33.55 -19.52
C SER A 212 -38.04 34.07 -18.22
N PRO A 213 -39.39 34.13 -18.13
CA PRO A 213 -40.10 34.59 -16.94
C PRO A 213 -40.14 33.51 -15.84
N VAL A 214 -38.99 32.93 -15.49
CA VAL A 214 -38.84 31.88 -14.48
C VAL A 214 -38.03 32.39 -13.29
N HIS A 215 -38.41 31.97 -12.09
CA HIS A 215 -37.72 32.40 -10.87
C HIS A 215 -36.32 31.77 -10.79
N LYS A 216 -35.27 32.59 -10.96
CA LYS A 216 -33.88 32.14 -11.12
C LYS A 216 -33.38 31.25 -9.99
N LEU A 217 -33.63 31.65 -8.73
CA LEU A 217 -33.22 30.87 -7.56
C LEU A 217 -33.89 29.49 -7.51
N LYS A 218 -35.17 29.39 -7.94
CA LYS A 218 -35.89 28.12 -7.98
C LYS A 218 -35.28 27.23 -9.05
N THR A 219 -35.02 27.77 -10.24
CA THR A 219 -34.35 27.03 -11.32
C THR A 219 -32.98 26.51 -10.88
N LEU A 220 -32.18 27.34 -10.22
CA LEU A 220 -30.88 26.95 -9.67
C LEU A 220 -31.00 25.83 -8.65
N LEU A 221 -31.84 25.99 -7.62
CA LEU A 221 -32.00 24.97 -6.57
C LEU A 221 -32.50 23.64 -7.14
N TYR A 222 -33.38 23.67 -8.13
CA TYR A 222 -33.94 22.46 -8.73
C TYR A 222 -32.94 21.75 -9.64
N SER A 223 -32.11 22.50 -10.37
CA SER A 223 -30.94 22.00 -11.09
C SER A 223 -29.94 21.35 -10.15
N LEU A 224 -29.55 22.07 -9.09
CA LEU A 224 -28.55 21.61 -8.13
C LEU A 224 -29.01 20.35 -7.40
N SER A 225 -30.31 20.23 -7.12
CA SER A 225 -30.90 19.02 -6.56
C SER A 225 -30.77 17.81 -7.50
N ALA A 226 -30.90 18.01 -8.82
CA ALA A 226 -30.70 16.93 -9.79
C ALA A 226 -29.23 16.52 -9.87
N SER A 227 -28.30 17.48 -9.89
CA SER A 227 -26.86 17.22 -9.82
C SER A 227 -26.46 16.48 -8.54
N ALA A 228 -26.92 16.95 -7.39
CA ALA A 228 -26.64 16.32 -6.09
C ALA A 228 -27.16 14.88 -6.04
N PHE A 229 -28.35 14.61 -6.59
CA PHE A 229 -28.88 13.26 -6.68
C PHE A 229 -27.97 12.33 -7.49
N ILE A 230 -27.44 12.78 -8.63
CA ILE A 230 -26.51 11.99 -9.44
C ILE A 230 -25.20 11.75 -8.67
N VAL A 231 -24.61 12.78 -8.08
CA VAL A 231 -23.36 12.64 -7.32
C VAL A 231 -23.52 11.65 -6.17
N ILE A 232 -24.63 11.71 -5.42
CA ILE A 232 -24.91 10.76 -4.34
C ILE A 232 -25.07 9.34 -4.89
N LEU A 233 -25.76 9.18 -6.03
CA LEU A 233 -25.94 7.87 -6.66
C LEU A 233 -24.60 7.29 -7.13
N GLU A 234 -23.77 8.10 -7.81
CA GLU A 234 -22.44 7.69 -8.28
C GLU A 234 -21.53 7.30 -7.12
N MET A 235 -21.47 8.12 -6.07
CA MET A 235 -20.72 7.81 -4.85
C MET A 235 -21.22 6.53 -4.17
N SER A 236 -22.54 6.33 -4.10
CA SER A 236 -23.11 5.12 -3.51
C SER A 236 -22.74 3.88 -4.31
N VAL A 237 -22.81 3.95 -5.63
CA VAL A 237 -22.40 2.85 -6.53
C VAL A 237 -20.91 2.56 -6.38
N PHE A 238 -20.07 3.61 -6.33
CA PHE A 238 -18.64 3.46 -6.16
C PHE A 238 -18.26 2.82 -4.82
N LEU A 239 -18.83 3.31 -3.71
CA LEU A 239 -18.60 2.73 -2.38
C LEU A 239 -19.12 1.30 -2.26
N LEU A 240 -20.28 1.01 -2.87
CA LEU A 240 -20.82 -0.34 -2.92
C LEU A 240 -19.91 -1.26 -3.73
N PHE A 241 -19.35 -0.79 -4.84
CA PHE A 241 -18.36 -1.52 -5.62
C PHE A 241 -17.10 -1.84 -4.82
N LEU A 242 -16.52 -0.85 -4.12
CA LEU A 242 -15.35 -1.06 -3.26
C LEU A 242 -15.61 -2.11 -2.17
N SER A 243 -16.70 -1.93 -1.41
CA SER A 243 -17.02 -2.81 -0.29
C SER A 243 -17.45 -4.23 -0.69
N THR A 244 -18.21 -4.39 -1.78
CA THR A 244 -18.75 -5.71 -2.18
C THR A 244 -17.85 -6.48 -3.13
N VAL A 245 -17.20 -5.80 -4.08
CA VAL A 245 -16.39 -6.45 -5.12
C VAL A 245 -14.94 -6.56 -4.70
N LEU A 246 -14.33 -5.44 -4.27
CA LEU A 246 -12.93 -5.41 -3.87
C LEU A 246 -12.72 -5.84 -2.42
N LYS A 247 -13.77 -5.73 -1.58
CA LYS A 247 -13.72 -5.97 -0.12
C LYS A 247 -12.62 -5.13 0.55
N VAL A 248 -12.58 -3.86 0.17
CA VAL A 248 -11.72 -2.81 0.74
C VAL A 248 -12.61 -1.71 1.29
#